data_AF-A0A4Y2FVV1-F1
#
_entry.id   AF-A0A4Y2FVV1-F1
#
_cell.length_a   1.000
_cell.length_b   1.000
_cell.length_c   1.000
_cell.angle_alpha   90.00
_cell.angle_beta   90.00
_cell.angle_gamma   90.00
#
_symmetry.space_group_name_H-M   'P 1'
#
loop_
_entity.id
_entity.type
_entity.pdbx_description
1 polymer ?
#
loop_
_entity_poly.entity_id
_entity_poly.type
_entity_poly.pdbx_seq_one_letter_code
_entity_poly.pdbx_strand_id
1 'polypeptide(L)'
;SQVNETVSSCDELECYHGARCVETSGNPHCSCDFKCAPEDSRDPVCGYDGNTYGSECQMRLFSCRYQKPINIRYYGICRKDYQSDSDVTTTSIP
;
A
#
# COMPACT_ATOMS: atom_id res chain seq x y z
N SER A 1 22.19 21.15 17.03
CA SER A 1 21.35 20.80 18.19
C SER A 1 20.05 20.23 17.66
N GLN A 2 19.89 18.91 17.68
CA GLN A 2 18.61 18.29 17.32
C GLN A 2 17.68 18.54 18.50
N VAL A 3 16.68 19.40 18.29
CA VAL A 3 15.68 19.69 19.32
C VAL A 3 14.93 18.38 19.55
N ASN A 4 15.08 17.85 20.76
CA ASN A 4 14.39 16.66 21.23
C ASN A 4 12.93 17.06 21.48
N GLU A 5 12.16 17.23 20.40
CA GLU A 5 10.71 17.44 20.49
C GLU A 5 10.10 16.11 20.93
N THR A 6 9.82 16.03 22.23
CA THR A 6 9.10 14.91 22.82
C THR A 6 7.66 14.99 22.35
N VAL A 7 7.37 14.41 21.18
CA VAL A 7 5.99 14.22 20.72
C VAL A 7 5.24 13.53 21.84
N SER A 8 4.31 14.26 22.47
CA SER A 8 3.68 13.87 23.72
C SER A 8 2.33 13.18 23.53
N SER A 9 1.73 13.38 22.36
CA SER A 9 0.41 12.90 21.99
C SER A 9 0.36 12.52 20.50
N CYS A 10 -0.58 11.66 20.14
CA CYS A 10 -0.95 11.39 18.75
C CYS A 10 -1.50 12.60 17.99
N ASP A 11 -1.82 13.71 18.66
CA ASP A 11 -2.25 14.96 18.02
C ASP A 11 -1.13 15.62 17.19
N GLU A 12 0.12 15.36 17.55
CA GLU A 12 1.31 15.96 16.94
C GLU A 12 2.13 14.93 16.13
N LEU A 13 1.86 13.63 16.29
CA LEU A 13 2.59 12.56 15.61
C LEU A 13 2.00 12.25 14.22
N GLU A 14 2.69 12.68 13.17
CA GLU A 14 2.36 12.24 11.81
C GLU A 14 2.89 10.83 11.53
N CYS A 15 1.97 9.93 11.16
CA CYS A 15 2.29 8.57 10.76
C CYS A 15 2.11 8.40 9.25
N TYR A 16 3.09 7.77 8.59
CA TYR A 16 3.10 7.56 7.15
C TYR A 16 2.73 6.14 6.74
N HIS A 17 2.50 5.93 5.45
CA HIS A 17 2.31 4.60 4.85
C HIS A 17 1.10 3.82 5.40
N GLY A 18 0.08 4.52 5.88
CA GLY A 18 -1.11 3.91 6.48
C GLY A 18 -0.95 3.49 7.94
N ALA A 19 0.15 3.87 8.60
CA ALA A 19 0.28 3.69 10.04
C ALA A 19 -0.72 4.55 10.80
N ARG A 20 -1.28 4.00 11.88
CA ARG A 20 -2.15 4.73 12.80
C ARG A 20 -1.36 5.08 14.04
N CYS A 21 -1.48 6.32 14.50
CA CYS A 21 -0.93 6.67 15.80
C CYS A 21 -1.72 5.99 16.92
N VAL A 22 -1.01 5.35 17.84
CA VAL A 22 -1.55 4.73 19.06
C VAL A 22 -0.71 5.15 20.25
N GLU A 23 -1.34 5.30 21.42
CA GLU A 23 -0.66 5.65 22.65
C GLU A 23 -0.60 4.44 23.58
N THR A 24 0.62 3.99 23.88
CA THR A 24 0.84 2.89 24.81
C THR A 24 1.51 3.44 26.05
N SER A 25 0.82 3.42 27.19
CA SER A 25 1.35 3.91 28.48
C SER A 25 1.85 5.37 28.44
N GLY A 26 1.16 6.24 27.70
CA GLY A 26 1.53 7.65 27.54
C GLY A 26 2.68 7.89 26.56
N ASN A 27 3.06 6.89 25.76
CA ASN A 27 4.00 7.05 24.66
C ASN A 27 3.26 6.93 23.31
N PRO A 28 3.16 8.01 22.52
CA PRO A 28 2.59 7.95 21.18
C PRO A 28 3.58 7.27 20.23
N HIS A 29 3.10 6.29 19.46
CA HIS A 29 3.88 5.64 18.42
C HIS A 29 3.00 5.25 17.22
N CYS A 30 3.62 5.18 16.04
CA CYS A 30 2.96 4.69 14.84
C CYS A 30 2.87 3.15 14.86
N SER A 31 1.67 2.60 14.70
CA SER A 31 1.42 1.15 14.62
C SER A 31 0.84 0.76 13.27
N CYS A 32 1.25 -0.44 12.82
CA CYS A 32 0.77 -1.12 11.62
C CYS A 32 -0.16 -2.30 11.94
N ASP A 33 -0.77 -2.34 13.13
CA ASP A 33 -1.52 -3.51 13.62
C ASP A 33 -3.02 -3.46 13.29
N PHE A 34 -3.38 -2.84 12.17
CA PHE A 34 -4.75 -2.88 11.67
C PHE A 34 -5.02 -4.19 10.94
N LYS A 35 -6.28 -4.64 11.04
CA LYS A 35 -6.77 -5.83 10.34
C LYS A 35 -7.53 -5.39 9.10
N CYS A 36 -7.29 -6.07 7.99
CA CYS A 36 -8.11 -5.93 6.79
C CYS A 36 -9.34 -6.82 6.91
N ALA A 37 -10.53 -6.26 6.65
CA ALA A 37 -11.75 -7.04 6.71
C ALA A 37 -11.80 -8.03 5.53
N PRO A 38 -12.44 -9.21 5.69
CA PRO A 38 -12.58 -10.17 4.61
C PRO A 38 -13.28 -9.59 3.38
N GLU A 39 -14.25 -8.69 3.57
CA GLU A 39 -14.92 -7.97 2.50
C GLU A 39 -13.96 -7.13 1.66
N ASP A 40 -12.97 -6.48 2.28
CA ASP A 40 -11.98 -5.67 1.58
C ASP A 40 -11.03 -6.52 0.75
N SER A 41 -10.83 -7.80 1.10
CA SER A 41 -9.83 -8.69 0.49
C SER A 41 -10.21 -9.26 -0.88
N ARG A 42 -11.31 -8.79 -1.49
CA ARG A 42 -11.86 -9.32 -2.74
C ARG A 42 -11.51 -8.48 -3.97
N ASP A 43 -11.02 -7.26 -3.78
CA ASP A 43 -10.74 -6.31 -4.84
C ASP A 43 -9.22 -6.12 -4.98
N PRO A 44 -8.53 -6.92 -5.81
CA PRO A 44 -7.07 -6.83 -5.95
C PRO A 44 -6.67 -5.48 -6.52
N VAL A 45 -5.45 -5.04 -6.21
CA VAL A 45 -4.85 -3.81 -6.72
C VAL A 45 -3.42 -4.06 -7.20
N CYS A 46 -3.04 -3.36 -8.27
CA CYS A 46 -1.67 -3.33 -8.76
C CYS A 46 -0.96 -2.12 -8.18
N GLY A 47 0.13 -2.32 -7.47
CA GLY A 47 0.99 -1.24 -6.97
C GLY A 47 1.90 -0.67 -8.06
N TYR A 48 2.34 0.57 -7.89
CA TYR A 48 3.38 1.18 -8.74
C TYR A 48 4.74 0.44 -8.66
N ASP A 49 4.94 -0.35 -7.62
CA ASP A 49 6.10 -1.22 -7.45
C ASP A 49 6.00 -2.53 -8.26
N GLY A 50 4.93 -2.69 -9.04
CA GLY A 50 4.70 -3.86 -9.92
C GLY A 50 4.14 -5.08 -9.20
N ASN A 51 3.82 -4.97 -7.90
CA ASN A 51 3.27 -6.07 -7.12
C ASN A 51 1.75 -6.02 -7.07
N THR A 52 1.14 -7.20 -7.12
CA THR A 52 -0.31 -7.36 -6.90
C THR A 52 -0.58 -7.55 -5.41
N TYR A 53 -1.52 -6.80 -4.89
CA TYR A 53 -2.02 -6.94 -3.52
C TYR A 53 -3.47 -7.43 -3.59
N GLY A 54 -3.85 -8.32 -2.67
CA GLY A 54 -5.22 -8.86 -2.64
C GLY A 54 -6.27 -7.80 -2.32
N SER A 55 -5.87 -6.67 -1.74
CA SER A 55 -6.68 -5.47 -1.65
C SER A 55 -5.89 -4.20 -1.39
N GLU A 56 -6.56 -3.05 -1.50
CA GLU A 56 -6.02 -1.76 -1.06
C GLU A 56 -5.62 -1.78 0.42
N CYS A 57 -6.42 -2.41 1.29
CA CYS A 57 -6.05 -2.54 2.70
C CYS A 57 -4.76 -3.35 2.88
N GLN A 58 -4.62 -4.48 2.16
CA GLN A 58 -3.41 -5.29 2.22
C GLN A 58 -2.20 -4.56 1.64
N MET A 59 -2.38 -3.76 0.60
CA MET A 59 -1.34 -2.87 0.05
C MET A 59 -0.87 -1.86 1.10
N ARG A 60 -1.80 -1.19 1.79
CA ARG A 60 -1.48 -0.25 2.87
C ARG A 60 -0.80 -0.94 4.06
N LEU A 61 -1.24 -2.14 4.44
CA LEU A 61 -0.61 -2.90 5.52
C LEU A 61 0.85 -3.26 5.18
N PHE A 62 1.09 -3.67 3.94
CA PHE A 62 2.43 -3.92 3.45
C PHE A 62 3.26 -2.63 3.42
N SER A 63 2.71 -1.55 2.87
CA SER A 63 3.32 -0.22 2.84
C SER A 63 3.78 0.22 4.23
N CYS A 64 2.90 0.06 5.23
CA CYS A 64 3.16 0.37 6.63
C CYS A 64 4.31 -0.47 7.21
N ARG A 65 4.22 -1.80 7.12
CA ARG A 65 5.18 -2.72 7.74
C ARG A 65 6.58 -2.63 7.15
N TYR A 66 6.66 -2.37 5.84
CA TYR A 66 7.94 -2.31 5.12
C TYR A 66 8.43 -0.89 4.89
N GLN A 67 7.71 0.13 5.38
CA GLN A 67 8.04 1.55 5.19
C GLN A 67 8.28 1.88 3.70
N LYS A 68 7.39 1.36 2.84
CA LYS A 68 7.47 1.56 1.39
C LYS A 68 6.31 2.43 0.92
N PRO A 69 6.53 3.60 0.31
CA PRO A 69 5.45 4.36 -0.31
C PRO A 69 4.95 3.64 -1.56
N ILE A 70 3.90 2.83 -1.41
CA ILE A 70 3.27 2.12 -2.52
C ILE A 70 1.93 2.78 -2.77
N ASN A 71 1.80 3.37 -3.96
CA ASN A 71 0.53 3.89 -4.44
C ASN A 71 -0.12 2.86 -5.37
N ILE A 72 -1.45 2.89 -5.45
CA ILE A 72 -2.19 2.09 -6.43
C ILE A 72 -1.90 2.64 -7.82
N ARG A 73 -1.46 1.76 -8.73
CA ARG A 73 -1.34 2.03 -10.15
C ARG A 73 -2.69 1.86 -10.86
N TYR A 74 -3.38 0.76 -10.60
CA TYR A 74 -4.76 0.49 -11.05
C TYR A 74 -5.41 -0.62 -10.22
N TYR A 75 -6.74 -0.66 -10.20
CA TYR A 75 -7.51 -1.77 -9.62
C TYR A 75 -7.44 -3.00 -10.53
N GLY A 76 -7.27 -4.17 -9.93
CA GLY A 76 -6.99 -5.44 -10.60
C GLY A 76 -5.57 -5.97 -10.34
N ILE A 77 -5.30 -7.17 -10.85
CA ILE A 77 -3.97 -7.78 -10.77
C ILE A 77 -2.97 -7.05 -11.67
N CYS A 78 -1.71 -6.95 -11.27
CA CYS A 78 -0.66 -6.46 -12.15
C CYS A 78 -0.52 -7.36 -13.36
N ARG A 79 -0.71 -6.78 -14.54
CA ARG A 79 -0.33 -7.40 -15.80
C ARG A 79 1.18 -7.25 -15.90
N LYS A 80 1.90 -8.37 -15.90
CA LYS A 80 3.23 -8.37 -16.48
C LYS A 80 3.01 -7.96 -17.92
N ASP A 81 3.71 -6.92 -18.36
CA ASP A 81 3.61 -6.40 -19.72
C ASP A 81 3.56 -7.61 -20.65
N TYR A 82 2.46 -7.74 -21.41
CA TYR A 82 2.26 -8.82 -22.35
C TYR A 82 3.43 -8.79 -23.34
N GLN A 83 4.53 -9.48 -23.05
CA GLN A 83 5.40 -10.05 -24.08
C GLN A 83 4.70 -11.25 -24.72
N SER A 84 3.46 -11.03 -25.16
CA SER A 84 2.73 -11.83 -26.13
C SER A 84 1.59 -10.99 -26.71
N ASP A 85 1.85 -9.71 -27.02
CA ASP A 85 1.03 -8.95 -27.96
C ASP A 85 1.90 -8.30 -29.05
N SER A 86 2.86 -9.08 -29.55
CA SER A 86 3.53 -8.83 -30.84
C SER A 86 3.16 -9.92 -31.86
N ASP A 87 2.01 -10.56 -31.71
CA ASP A 87 1.41 -11.31 -32.81
C ASP A 87 -0.09 -11.06 -32.96
N VAL A 88 -0.50 -9.79 -32.80
CA VAL A 88 -1.50 -9.25 -33.72
C VAL A 88 -0.75 -8.84 -34.98
N THR A 89 -0.17 -9.81 -35.69
CA THR A 89 0.00 -9.65 -37.12
C THR A 89 -1.40 -9.61 -37.70
N THR A 90 -1.87 -8.39 -37.89
CA THR A 90 -2.62 -7.96 -39.06
C THR A 90 -2.46 -8.96 -40.21
N THR A 91 -3.32 -9.96 -40.29
CA THR A 91 -3.61 -10.66 -41.53
C THR A 91 -5.06 -10.38 -41.84
N SER A 92 -5.20 -9.26 -42.52
CA SER A 92 -6.36 -8.86 -43.29
C SER A 92 -6.91 -10.05 -44.07
N ILE A 93 -8.20 -10.31 -43.85
CA ILE A 93 -9.11 -10.97 -44.79
C ILE A 93 -8.95 -10.26 -46.16
N PRO A 94 -8.75 -11.01 -47.25
CA PRO A 94 -9.85 -11.60 -48.01
C PRO A 94 -9.90 -13.13 -48.01
#